data_AF-A0A212SGR3-F1
#
_entry.id   AF-A0A212SGR3-F1
#
_cell.length_a   1.000
_cell.length_b   1.000
_cell.length_c   1.000
_cell.angle_alpha   90.00
_cell.angle_beta   90.00
_cell.angle_gamma   90.00
#
_symmetry.space_group_name_H-M   'P 1'
#
loop_
_entity.id
_entity.type
_entity.pdbx_description
1 polymer ?
#
loop_
_entity_poly.entity_id
_entity_poly.type
_entity_poly.pdbx_seq_one_letter_code
_entity_poly.pdbx_strand_id
1 'polypeptide(L)'
;MNSSGNMPTFSLHQSIKIVRPGARTAAALDSLAVEIDGISKATASARIVNETLIAAALQVARAKLGFSVGRDLSRAARVRKDVFAPLSFEDLLARGYVRKLQLTNAEVERAFAGSEAAGLDAEALQSRSATFTEVYQTQIDVPIIGRNLLGEANWRKLVRLLDGGSAMFVASTGRWTFMPENFTLGGTPDYVALLQAGAPVIWRDFVWSETRDPPTPELERANADVAILHIPPEAAYDTASPSEISVRVIRQKGLVYPENFTVDFKLDYSLPKDLFEVPPEDNGLGLASIWTSRSRDISILCGVLAVLAVALSRQKSLVHSPRRLKTFRLAFLAFNLIFIGWIAQAQMSIVWLVGLAKAIKGEGGFQFLLWDPPTLIVAIFGLGGLFIWGRGTFCGWLCPFGSLQEFVGENRGNRAVQDRDHLDLHPLGALRALYGCVAAVRAVPLQIFCRYLCPLGAALSALSFVRRSNWIARHKECETPCQLCRVKCRYGAITGGGSMIYSECFQCLDCVAIHDDPKRCAPLMLKTKTSRRASAK
;
A
#
# COMPACT_ATOMS: atom_id res chain seq x y z
N MET A 1 -44.21 30.45 -4.18
CA MET A 1 -44.05 29.00 -4.46
C MET A 1 -43.45 28.84 -5.85
N ASN A 2 -42.12 28.64 -5.92
CA ASN A 2 -41.45 27.88 -6.97
C ASN A 2 -40.04 27.58 -6.47
N SER A 3 -39.97 26.63 -5.53
CA SER A 3 -38.73 26.03 -5.04
C SER A 3 -38.46 24.76 -5.85
N SER A 4 -37.99 24.92 -7.08
CA SER A 4 -37.30 23.86 -7.81
C SER A 4 -35.83 24.24 -7.85
N GLY A 5 -35.12 23.88 -6.77
CA GLY A 5 -33.66 23.88 -6.77
C GLY A 5 -33.18 22.86 -7.79
N ASN A 6 -32.87 23.32 -9.00
CA ASN A 6 -32.08 22.55 -9.94
C ASN A 6 -30.70 22.35 -9.30
N MET A 7 -30.48 21.19 -8.69
CA MET A 7 -29.12 20.71 -8.53
C MET A 7 -28.52 20.59 -9.94
N PRO A 8 -27.31 21.14 -10.19
CA PRO A 8 -26.65 20.93 -11.47
C PRO A 8 -26.51 19.42 -11.69
N THR A 9 -27.06 18.94 -12.80
CA THR A 9 -26.95 17.53 -13.21
C THR A 9 -25.51 17.28 -13.65
N PHE A 10 -24.73 16.66 -12.77
CA PHE A 10 -23.36 16.25 -13.09
C PHE A 10 -23.37 15.01 -13.98
N SER A 11 -22.68 15.05 -15.11
CA SER A 11 -22.52 13.91 -16.00
C SER A 11 -21.25 13.12 -15.64
N LEU A 12 -21.34 11.79 -15.66
CA LEU A 12 -20.18 10.89 -15.52
C LEU A 12 -19.19 11.01 -16.68
N HIS A 13 -19.56 11.69 -17.78
CA HIS A 13 -18.74 11.86 -18.97
C HIS A 13 -17.87 13.12 -18.95
N GLN A 14 -17.93 13.93 -17.90
CA GLN A 14 -17.12 15.15 -17.76
C GLN A 14 -15.95 14.93 -16.79
N SER A 15 -14.81 15.54 -17.09
CA SER A 15 -13.66 15.59 -16.18
C SER A 15 -13.97 16.48 -14.98
N ILE A 16 -13.17 16.40 -13.91
CA ILE A 16 -13.42 17.16 -12.67
C ILE A 16 -12.30 18.18 -12.45
N LYS A 17 -12.68 19.43 -12.23
CA LYS A 17 -11.83 20.59 -11.93
C LYS A 17 -12.17 21.08 -10.53
N ILE A 18 -11.17 21.24 -9.66
CA ILE A 18 -11.39 21.74 -8.29
C ILE A 18 -11.07 23.23 -8.26
N VAL A 19 -12.06 24.06 -7.91
CA VAL A 19 -11.94 25.54 -7.90
C VAL A 19 -12.03 26.12 -6.49
N ARG A 20 -11.57 27.37 -6.33
CA ARG A 20 -11.66 28.11 -5.06
C ARG A 20 -13.11 28.54 -4.78
N PRO A 21 -13.52 28.63 -3.51
CA PRO A 21 -14.82 29.19 -3.13
C PRO A 21 -14.96 30.62 -3.69
N GLY A 22 -16.09 30.92 -4.34
CA GLY A 22 -16.36 32.23 -4.94
C GLY A 22 -15.67 32.50 -6.29
N ALA A 23 -14.77 31.63 -6.74
CA ALA A 23 -14.21 31.64 -8.09
C ALA A 23 -15.01 30.77 -9.07
N ARG A 24 -16.20 30.29 -8.66
CA ARG A 24 -17.16 29.69 -9.59
C ARG A 24 -17.49 30.76 -10.63
N THR A 25 -16.87 30.64 -11.79
CA THR A 25 -17.48 31.23 -12.98
C THR A 25 -18.82 30.53 -13.15
N ALA A 26 -19.87 31.27 -13.53
CA ALA A 26 -21.19 30.69 -13.75
C ALA A 26 -21.00 29.37 -14.51
N ALA A 27 -21.39 28.25 -13.87
CA ALA A 27 -21.02 26.91 -14.32
C ALA A 27 -21.14 26.84 -15.84
N ALA A 28 -20.01 26.69 -16.54
CA ALA A 28 -20.05 26.44 -17.97
C ALA A 28 -20.66 25.04 -18.11
N LEU A 29 -21.99 24.97 -18.25
CA LEU A 29 -22.74 23.77 -18.64
C LEU A 29 -22.08 23.10 -19.86
N ASP A 30 -21.35 23.91 -20.63
CA ASP A 30 -20.64 23.61 -21.86
C ASP A 30 -19.17 23.21 -21.68
N SER A 31 -18.61 23.18 -20.47
CA SER A 31 -17.23 22.71 -20.24
C SER A 31 -17.14 21.18 -20.26
N LEU A 32 -16.03 20.64 -20.78
CA LEU A 32 -15.66 19.23 -20.61
C LEU A 32 -15.14 18.93 -19.19
N ALA A 33 -14.95 19.96 -18.35
CA ALA A 33 -14.54 19.88 -16.97
C ALA A 33 -15.61 20.49 -16.03
N VAL A 34 -16.06 19.72 -15.06
CA VAL A 34 -17.02 20.13 -14.02
C VAL A 34 -16.27 20.72 -12.84
N GLU A 35 -16.69 21.91 -12.41
CA GLU A 35 -16.12 22.60 -11.26
C GLU A 35 -16.71 22.10 -9.92
N ILE A 36 -15.86 21.61 -9.03
CA ILE A 36 -16.20 21.22 -7.65
C ILE A 36 -15.50 22.18 -6.67
N ASP A 37 -16.24 22.63 -5.66
CA ASP A 37 -15.71 23.50 -4.60
C ASP A 37 -14.70 22.73 -3.73
N GLY A 38 -13.44 23.19 -3.73
CA GLY A 38 -12.40 22.62 -2.89
C GLY A 38 -12.57 23.05 -1.44
N ILE A 39 -12.44 22.10 -0.49
CA ILE A 39 -12.53 22.35 0.96
C ILE A 39 -11.72 23.60 1.34
N SER A 40 -12.42 24.59 1.88
CA SER A 40 -11.91 25.88 2.32
C SER A 40 -10.61 25.75 3.14
N LYS A 41 -9.57 26.49 2.75
CA LYS A 41 -8.20 26.53 3.32
C LYS A 41 -7.25 25.39 2.86
N ALA A 42 -7.12 25.23 1.55
CA ALA A 42 -6.27 24.23 0.91
C ALA A 42 -4.76 24.51 1.08
N THR A 43 -4.12 23.77 1.99
CA THR A 43 -2.74 23.33 1.78
C THR A 43 -2.74 22.29 0.64
N ALA A 44 -1.63 22.16 -0.09
CA ALA A 44 -1.50 21.20 -1.19
C ALA A 44 -2.00 19.78 -0.80
N SER A 45 -1.82 19.40 0.46
CA SER A 45 -2.29 18.15 1.06
C SER A 45 -3.81 17.95 0.99
N ALA A 46 -4.62 18.97 1.29
CA ALA A 46 -6.08 18.84 1.26
C ALA A 46 -6.60 18.62 -0.17
N ARG A 47 -5.94 19.23 -1.16
CA ARG A 47 -6.24 19.01 -2.58
C ARG A 47 -5.88 17.59 -3.01
N ILE A 48 -4.69 17.11 -2.64
CA ILE A 48 -4.24 15.74 -2.96
C ILE A 48 -5.20 14.71 -2.36
N VAL A 49 -5.63 14.87 -1.10
CA VAL A 49 -6.58 13.95 -0.46
C VAL A 49 -7.91 13.90 -1.21
N ASN A 50 -8.43 15.06 -1.64
CA ASN A 50 -9.69 15.12 -2.37
C ASN A 50 -9.58 14.50 -3.77
N GLU A 51 -8.49 14.79 -4.49
CA GLU A 51 -8.18 14.16 -5.79
C GLU A 51 -8.08 12.64 -5.66
N THR A 52 -7.38 12.16 -4.62
CA THR A 52 -7.23 10.72 -4.34
C THR A 52 -8.58 10.06 -4.06
N LEU A 53 -9.46 10.71 -3.28
CA LEU A 53 -10.77 10.18 -2.93
C LEU A 53 -11.69 10.07 -4.15
N ILE A 54 -11.72 11.11 -4.99
CA ILE A 54 -12.50 11.13 -6.23
C ILE A 54 -11.98 10.10 -7.22
N ALA A 55 -10.67 10.00 -7.38
CA ALA A 55 -10.03 9.03 -8.27
C ALA A 55 -10.33 7.58 -7.83
N ALA A 56 -10.24 7.29 -6.53
CA ALA A 56 -10.62 5.99 -5.98
C ALA A 56 -12.12 5.70 -6.20
N ALA A 57 -13.00 6.69 -6.02
CA ALA A 57 -14.43 6.55 -6.28
C ALA A 57 -14.72 6.26 -7.77
N LEU A 58 -14.05 6.96 -8.69
CA LEU A 58 -14.15 6.75 -10.13
C LEU A 58 -13.65 5.35 -10.52
N GLN A 59 -12.56 4.89 -9.89
CA GLN A 59 -12.02 3.55 -10.11
C GLN A 59 -13.01 2.45 -9.68
N VAL A 60 -13.60 2.60 -8.50
CA VAL A 60 -14.66 1.70 -8.00
C VAL A 60 -15.88 1.76 -8.91
N ALA A 61 -16.28 2.95 -9.34
CA ALA A 61 -17.39 3.15 -10.27
C ALA A 61 -17.13 2.44 -11.61
N ARG A 62 -15.93 2.57 -12.19
CA ARG A 62 -15.56 1.87 -13.43
C ARG A 62 -15.62 0.34 -13.27
N ALA A 63 -15.05 -0.17 -12.18
CA ALA A 63 -15.01 -1.61 -11.88
C ALA A 63 -16.39 -2.22 -11.58
N LYS A 64 -17.31 -1.47 -10.96
CA LYS A 64 -18.63 -1.96 -10.54
C LYS A 64 -19.75 -1.65 -11.53
N LEU A 65 -19.68 -0.54 -12.26
CA LEU A 65 -20.73 -0.07 -13.16
C LEU A 65 -20.50 -0.48 -14.63
N GLY A 66 -19.51 -1.33 -14.90
CA GLY A 66 -19.31 -1.92 -16.23
C GLY A 66 -18.64 -1.00 -17.26
N PHE A 67 -18.08 0.14 -16.86
CA PHE A 67 -17.26 0.96 -17.76
C PHE A 67 -15.86 0.35 -18.01
N SER A 68 -15.49 -0.69 -17.25
CA SER A 68 -14.26 -1.47 -17.43
C SER A 68 -14.53 -2.97 -17.50
N VAL A 69 -15.56 -3.41 -18.24
CA VAL A 69 -15.81 -4.85 -18.46
C VAL A 69 -14.57 -5.49 -19.08
N GLY A 70 -13.86 -6.29 -18.28
CA GLY A 70 -12.75 -7.14 -18.72
C GLY A 70 -11.33 -6.63 -18.52
N ARG A 71 -11.08 -5.50 -17.82
CA ARG A 71 -9.70 -5.02 -17.61
C ARG A 71 -9.36 -4.77 -16.15
N ASP A 72 -8.29 -5.42 -15.71
CA ASP A 72 -7.70 -5.31 -14.39
C ASP A 72 -6.70 -4.14 -14.38
N LEU A 73 -7.04 -3.05 -13.70
CA LEU A 73 -6.20 -1.85 -13.61
C LEU A 73 -4.87 -2.11 -12.89
N SER A 74 -4.73 -3.24 -12.17
CA SER A 74 -3.44 -3.67 -11.64
C SER A 74 -2.48 -4.20 -12.72
N ARG A 75 -2.96 -4.33 -13.97
CA ARG A 75 -2.20 -4.73 -15.17
C ARG A 75 -1.92 -3.57 -16.13
N ALA A 76 -2.04 -2.31 -15.67
CA ALA A 76 -1.70 -1.15 -16.49
C ALA A 76 -0.30 -1.32 -17.10
N ALA A 77 -0.21 -1.18 -18.42
CA ALA A 77 1.03 -1.42 -19.12
C ALA A 77 2.08 -0.39 -18.72
N ARG A 78 3.35 -0.80 -18.68
CA ARG A 78 4.48 0.08 -18.36
C ARG A 78 5.20 0.47 -19.63
N VAL A 79 5.55 1.74 -19.75
CA VAL A 79 6.34 2.25 -20.87
C VAL A 79 7.76 1.65 -20.83
N ARG A 80 8.20 1.05 -21.94
CA ARG A 80 9.58 0.58 -22.09
C ARG A 80 10.54 1.76 -22.16
N LYS A 81 11.61 1.71 -21.37
CA LYS A 81 12.55 2.84 -21.22
C LYS A 81 13.72 2.82 -22.20
N ASP A 82 13.95 1.68 -22.84
CA ASP A 82 15.09 1.37 -23.69
C ASP A 82 14.82 1.58 -25.19
N VAL A 83 13.56 1.77 -25.59
CA VAL A 83 13.18 1.98 -26.98
C VAL A 83 13.37 3.44 -27.40
N PHE A 84 14.36 3.70 -28.26
CA PHE A 84 14.61 5.01 -28.83
C PHE A 84 15.26 4.94 -30.21
N ALA A 85 14.82 5.82 -31.10
CA ALA A 85 15.47 6.14 -32.35
C ALA A 85 15.32 7.66 -32.61
N PRO A 86 16.32 8.34 -33.20
CA PRO A 86 16.18 9.73 -33.59
C PRO A 86 15.15 9.83 -34.72
N LEU A 87 14.13 10.66 -34.53
CA LEU A 87 13.02 10.87 -35.48
C LEU A 87 12.74 12.36 -35.63
N SER A 88 12.45 12.79 -36.85
CA SER A 88 11.95 14.14 -37.10
C SER A 88 10.47 14.27 -36.67
N PHE A 89 9.97 15.51 -36.56
CA PHE A 89 8.55 15.74 -36.26
C PHE A 89 7.63 15.12 -37.33
N GLU A 90 8.03 15.17 -38.61
CA GLU A 90 7.32 14.52 -39.71
C GLU A 90 7.32 12.99 -39.57
N ASP A 91 8.43 12.38 -39.14
CA ASP A 91 8.49 10.94 -38.88
C ASP A 91 7.57 10.53 -37.72
N LEU A 92 7.48 11.36 -36.67
CA LEU A 92 6.59 11.11 -35.53
C LEU A 92 5.11 11.14 -35.96
N LEU A 93 4.74 12.06 -36.86
CA LEU A 93 3.41 12.12 -37.47
C LEU A 93 3.15 10.91 -38.38
N ALA A 94 4.10 10.58 -39.26
CA ALA A 94 3.98 9.48 -40.22
C ALA A 94 3.83 8.11 -39.54
N ARG A 95 4.50 7.91 -38.40
CA ARG A 95 4.41 6.69 -37.59
C ARG A 95 3.21 6.66 -36.65
N GLY A 96 2.42 7.73 -36.60
CA GLY A 96 1.27 7.86 -35.71
C GLY A 96 1.62 8.01 -34.23
N TYR A 97 2.88 8.33 -33.91
CA TYR A 97 3.31 8.64 -32.55
C TYR A 97 2.76 9.99 -32.10
N VAL A 98 2.77 10.98 -32.99
CA VAL A 98 2.00 12.21 -32.84
C VAL A 98 0.78 12.08 -33.73
N ARG A 99 -0.40 12.35 -33.17
CA ARG A 99 -1.65 12.39 -33.94
C ARG A 99 -2.09 13.83 -34.12
N LYS A 100 -2.59 14.14 -35.31
CA LYS A 100 -3.10 15.46 -35.69
C LYS A 100 -4.60 15.35 -36.02
N LEU A 101 -5.41 16.19 -35.40
CA LEU A 101 -6.77 16.51 -35.82
C LEU A 101 -6.73 17.84 -36.55
N GLN A 102 -7.09 17.85 -37.84
CA GLN A 102 -7.19 19.07 -38.63
C GLN A 102 -8.67 19.36 -38.88
N LEU A 103 -9.11 20.56 -38.49
CA LEU A 103 -10.47 21.03 -38.71
C LEU A 103 -10.44 22.25 -39.62
N THR A 104 -11.25 22.22 -40.67
CA THR A 104 -11.49 23.37 -41.56
C THR A 104 -12.73 24.15 -41.12
N ASN A 105 -12.80 25.40 -41.54
CA ASN A 105 -13.98 26.25 -41.31
C ASN A 105 -15.27 25.60 -41.83
N ALA A 106 -15.22 24.97 -43.01
CA ALA A 106 -16.37 24.26 -43.57
C ALA A 106 -16.81 23.04 -42.75
N GLU A 107 -15.88 22.31 -42.12
CA GLU A 107 -16.21 21.16 -41.28
C GLU A 107 -16.86 21.58 -39.98
N VAL A 108 -16.32 22.61 -39.33
CA VAL A 108 -16.92 23.18 -38.12
C VAL A 108 -18.31 23.73 -38.43
N GLU A 109 -18.47 24.47 -39.52
CA GLU A 109 -19.77 25.00 -39.94
C GLU A 109 -20.81 23.90 -40.19
N ARG A 110 -20.39 22.79 -40.84
CA ARG A 110 -21.24 21.63 -41.05
C ARG A 110 -21.64 20.96 -39.73
N ALA A 111 -20.75 20.94 -38.74
CA ALA A 111 -21.02 20.34 -37.43
C ALA A 111 -22.10 21.10 -36.65
N PHE A 112 -22.21 22.41 -36.87
CA PHE A 112 -23.28 23.25 -36.30
C PHE A 112 -24.55 23.31 -37.18
N ALA A 113 -24.60 22.65 -38.33
CA ALA A 113 -25.75 22.67 -39.22
C ALA A 113 -27.02 22.17 -38.52
N GLY A 114 -28.12 22.92 -38.64
CA GLY A 114 -29.39 22.60 -37.98
C GLY A 114 -29.51 23.10 -36.55
N SER A 115 -28.44 23.67 -35.97
CA SER A 115 -28.51 24.43 -34.72
C SER A 115 -28.73 25.91 -35.00
N GLU A 116 -29.17 26.66 -33.98
CA GLU A 116 -29.23 28.13 -34.06
C GLU A 116 -27.85 28.80 -34.17
N ALA A 117 -26.76 28.05 -33.96
CA ALA A 117 -25.39 28.49 -34.12
C ALA A 117 -24.82 28.31 -35.53
N ALA A 118 -25.61 27.79 -36.48
CA ALA A 118 -25.25 27.80 -37.89
C ALA A 118 -25.17 29.25 -38.42
N GLY A 119 -24.12 29.55 -39.18
CA GLY A 119 -23.90 30.84 -39.84
C GLY A 119 -23.44 31.98 -38.92
N LEU A 120 -23.15 31.72 -37.64
CA LEU A 120 -22.72 32.77 -36.70
C LEU A 120 -21.25 33.18 -36.86
N ASP A 121 -20.44 32.36 -37.52
CA ASP A 121 -19.00 32.57 -37.67
C ASP A 121 -18.70 33.22 -39.03
N ALA A 122 -18.64 34.55 -39.04
CA ALA A 122 -18.45 35.33 -40.26
C ALA A 122 -17.15 34.97 -41.00
N GLU A 123 -16.06 34.70 -40.28
CA GLU A 123 -14.78 34.33 -40.86
C GLU A 123 -14.83 32.91 -41.46
N ALA A 124 -15.52 31.96 -40.81
CA ALA A 124 -15.74 30.64 -41.40
C ALA A 124 -16.52 30.70 -42.71
N LEU A 125 -17.50 31.61 -42.79
CA LEU A 125 -18.32 31.81 -43.99
C LEU A 125 -17.55 32.45 -45.14
N GLN A 126 -16.64 33.39 -44.83
CA GLN A 126 -15.80 34.07 -45.82
C GLN A 126 -14.71 33.14 -46.37
N SER A 127 -14.07 32.37 -45.50
CA SER A 127 -12.90 31.53 -45.84
C SER A 127 -13.16 30.07 -45.50
N ARG A 128 -14.09 29.44 -46.22
CA ARG A 128 -14.58 28.08 -45.93
C ARG A 128 -13.49 26.99 -45.95
N SER A 129 -12.50 27.11 -46.84
CA SER A 129 -11.40 26.15 -46.97
C SER A 129 -10.22 26.43 -46.04
N ALA A 130 -10.22 27.55 -45.32
CA ALA A 130 -9.14 27.85 -44.39
C ALA A 130 -9.20 26.93 -43.16
N THR A 131 -8.03 26.66 -42.59
CA THR A 131 -7.87 25.86 -41.38
C THR A 131 -8.46 26.61 -40.19
N PHE A 132 -9.40 25.97 -39.49
CA PHE A 132 -9.96 26.46 -38.24
C PHE A 132 -8.95 26.25 -37.11
N THR A 133 -8.50 25.00 -36.95
CA THR A 133 -7.47 24.61 -36.00
C THR A 133 -6.81 23.29 -36.39
N GLU A 134 -5.56 23.13 -36.00
CA GLU A 134 -4.93 21.82 -35.92
C GLU A 134 -4.60 21.51 -34.47
N VAL A 135 -5.05 20.35 -33.98
CA VAL A 135 -4.75 19.88 -32.64
C VAL A 135 -3.81 18.68 -32.74
N TYR A 136 -2.64 18.81 -32.13
CA TYR A 136 -1.63 17.76 -32.03
C TYR A 136 -1.70 17.13 -30.65
N GLN A 137 -1.69 15.80 -30.60
CA GLN A 137 -1.68 15.03 -29.36
C GLN A 137 -0.59 13.95 -29.41
N THR A 138 0.10 13.78 -28.28
CA THR A 138 0.97 12.63 -28.07
C THR A 138 1.16 12.30 -26.59
N GLN A 139 1.49 11.05 -26.28
CA GLN A 139 1.96 10.65 -24.96
C GLN A 139 3.46 10.94 -24.83
N ILE A 140 3.81 12.00 -24.12
CA ILE A 140 5.16 12.57 -24.12
C ILE A 140 6.10 11.89 -23.11
N ASP A 141 5.58 11.11 -22.17
CA ASP A 141 6.41 10.29 -21.27
C ASP A 141 7.05 9.08 -21.96
N VAL A 142 6.61 8.71 -23.16
CA VAL A 142 7.20 7.63 -23.96
C VAL A 142 8.56 8.06 -24.54
N PRO A 143 9.68 7.32 -24.30
CA PRO A 143 11.02 7.79 -24.65
C PRO A 143 11.22 8.12 -26.13
N ILE A 144 10.76 7.28 -27.04
CA ILE A 144 10.90 7.52 -28.50
C ILE A 144 10.18 8.79 -28.96
N ILE A 145 9.19 9.27 -28.20
CA ILE A 145 8.42 10.47 -28.52
C ILE A 145 9.03 11.66 -27.78
N GLY A 146 9.03 11.62 -26.45
CA GLY A 146 9.40 12.75 -25.62
C GLY A 146 10.85 13.16 -25.73
N ARG A 147 11.77 12.23 -26.01
CA ARG A 147 13.19 12.57 -26.24
C ARG A 147 13.40 13.29 -27.57
N ASN A 148 12.62 12.96 -28.60
CA ASN A 148 12.68 13.64 -29.90
C ASN A 148 11.98 15.02 -29.86
N LEU A 149 10.92 15.19 -29.06
CA LEU A 149 10.23 16.47 -28.91
C LEU A 149 10.91 17.42 -27.91
N LEU A 150 11.18 16.98 -26.69
CA LEU A 150 11.70 17.87 -25.62
C LEU A 150 13.23 17.92 -25.58
N GLY A 151 13.90 16.98 -26.24
CA GLY A 151 15.30 16.68 -26.01
C GLY A 151 15.52 15.83 -24.75
N GLU A 152 16.67 15.17 -24.72
CA GLU A 152 17.06 14.20 -23.69
C GLU A 152 16.98 14.76 -22.26
N ALA A 153 17.52 15.97 -22.05
CA ALA A 153 17.64 16.57 -20.72
C ALA A 153 16.27 16.93 -20.13
N ASN A 154 15.42 17.58 -20.93
CA ASN A 154 14.08 17.99 -20.52
C ASN A 154 13.16 16.78 -20.32
N TRP A 155 13.24 15.79 -21.20
CA TRP A 155 12.47 14.55 -21.05
C TRP A 155 12.83 13.81 -19.75
N ARG A 156 14.13 13.64 -19.44
CA ARG A 156 14.56 13.03 -18.18
C ARG A 156 14.09 13.81 -16.96
N LYS A 157 14.11 15.14 -17.03
CA LYS A 157 13.58 15.98 -15.95
C LYS A 157 12.07 15.73 -15.82
N LEU A 158 11.32 15.69 -16.93
CA LEU A 158 9.86 15.52 -16.94
C LEU A 158 9.46 14.24 -16.24
N VAL A 159 10.01 13.11 -16.70
CA VAL A 159 9.69 11.78 -16.15
C VAL A 159 10.00 11.67 -14.66
N ARG A 160 11.03 12.37 -14.16
CA ARG A 160 11.31 12.42 -12.71
C ARG A 160 10.23 13.15 -11.92
N LEU A 161 9.61 14.19 -12.49
CA LEU A 161 8.56 14.95 -11.80
C LEU A 161 7.17 14.32 -11.90
N LEU A 162 6.94 13.37 -12.83
CA LEU A 162 5.66 12.67 -12.96
C LEU A 162 5.40 11.68 -11.80
N ASP A 163 6.42 11.28 -11.03
CA ASP A 163 6.31 10.37 -9.87
C ASP A 163 5.46 9.11 -10.13
N GLY A 164 5.64 8.49 -11.30
CA GLY A 164 4.89 7.30 -11.71
C GLY A 164 3.56 7.56 -12.43
N GLY A 165 3.15 8.81 -12.58
CA GLY A 165 2.09 9.23 -13.49
C GLY A 165 2.52 9.25 -14.97
N SER A 166 1.58 9.63 -15.84
CA SER A 166 1.79 9.77 -17.29
C SER A 166 1.63 11.22 -17.73
N ALA A 167 2.08 11.54 -18.95
CA ALA A 167 1.98 12.89 -19.48
C ALA A 167 1.53 12.87 -20.94
N MET A 168 0.48 13.64 -21.23
CA MET A 168 0.10 13.97 -22.59
C MET A 168 0.68 15.32 -22.97
N PHE A 169 1.07 15.48 -24.23
CA PHE A 169 1.36 16.78 -24.83
C PHE A 169 0.23 17.10 -25.79
N VAL A 170 -0.31 18.31 -25.66
CA VAL A 170 -1.33 18.86 -26.53
C VAL A 170 -0.83 20.19 -27.08
N ALA A 171 -0.95 20.38 -28.39
CA ALA A 171 -0.70 21.66 -29.03
C ALA A 171 -1.87 22.02 -29.95
N SER A 172 -2.22 23.30 -30.04
CA SER A 172 -3.20 23.80 -31.00
C SER A 172 -2.65 24.95 -31.82
N THR A 173 -2.93 24.95 -33.12
CA THR A 173 -2.64 26.06 -34.05
C THR A 173 -3.95 26.59 -34.63
N GLY A 174 -3.90 27.78 -35.24
CA GLY A 174 -5.08 28.42 -35.83
C GLY A 174 -5.77 29.37 -34.86
N ARG A 175 -7.07 29.58 -35.05
CA ARG A 175 -7.84 30.59 -34.30
C ARG A 175 -8.56 30.05 -33.05
N TRP A 176 -8.61 28.74 -32.89
CA TRP A 176 -9.13 28.08 -31.69
C TRP A 176 -7.98 27.69 -30.78
N THR A 177 -8.21 27.82 -29.48
CA THR A 177 -7.27 27.43 -28.43
C THR A 177 -7.99 26.63 -27.35
N PHE A 178 -7.31 25.64 -26.77
CA PHE A 178 -7.78 24.94 -25.58
C PHE A 178 -7.45 25.71 -24.28
N MET A 179 -6.76 26.85 -24.40
CA MET A 179 -6.33 27.72 -23.29
C MET A 179 -6.88 29.13 -23.46
N PRO A 180 -8.21 29.34 -23.31
CA PRO A 180 -8.81 30.67 -23.39
C PRO A 180 -8.24 31.63 -22.33
N GLU A 181 -8.52 32.93 -22.45
CA GLU A 181 -8.00 33.98 -21.52
C GLU A 181 -8.32 33.72 -20.04
N ASN A 182 -9.41 33.01 -19.74
CA ASN A 182 -9.82 32.62 -18.39
C ASN A 182 -9.19 31.29 -17.92
N PHE A 183 -8.32 30.67 -18.71
CA PHE A 183 -7.65 29.43 -18.35
C PHE A 183 -6.69 29.66 -17.17
N THR A 184 -6.87 28.86 -16.10
CA THR A 184 -5.99 28.92 -14.93
C THR A 184 -4.84 27.93 -15.07
N LEU A 185 -3.60 28.44 -15.01
CA LEU A 185 -2.38 27.61 -15.02
C LEU A 185 -2.43 26.53 -13.93
N GLY A 186 -2.02 25.32 -14.30
CA GLY A 186 -2.07 24.14 -13.43
C GLY A 186 -3.45 23.50 -13.30
N GLY A 187 -4.47 24.06 -13.95
CA GLY A 187 -5.84 23.54 -13.99
C GLY A 187 -6.09 22.55 -15.13
N THR A 188 -7.29 21.96 -15.12
CA THR A 188 -7.77 21.12 -16.22
C THR A 188 -8.32 22.02 -17.33
N PRO A 189 -7.95 21.80 -18.61
CA PRO A 189 -8.53 22.52 -19.74
C PRO A 189 -10.04 22.31 -19.86
N ASP A 190 -10.76 23.36 -20.23
CA ASP A 190 -12.23 23.32 -20.36
C ASP A 190 -12.69 22.81 -21.74
N TYR A 191 -11.83 22.94 -22.77
CA TYR A 191 -12.16 22.63 -24.17
C TYR A 191 -11.45 21.40 -24.75
N VAL A 192 -10.61 20.73 -23.96
CA VAL A 192 -10.02 19.46 -24.36
C VAL A 192 -10.08 18.45 -23.21
N ALA A 193 -10.55 17.23 -23.50
CA ALA A 193 -10.63 16.15 -22.52
C ALA A 193 -10.06 14.86 -23.08
N LEU A 194 -9.47 14.08 -22.19
CA LEU A 194 -9.00 12.72 -22.47
C LEU A 194 -10.07 11.73 -22.02
N LEU A 195 -10.43 10.80 -22.90
CA LEU A 195 -11.32 9.69 -22.61
C LEU A 195 -10.58 8.37 -22.80
N GLN A 196 -10.88 7.39 -21.96
CA GLN A 196 -10.40 6.02 -22.10
C GLN A 196 -11.53 5.07 -21.74
N ALA A 197 -11.80 4.10 -22.62
CA ALA A 197 -12.94 3.18 -22.49
C ALA A 197 -14.30 3.90 -22.28
N GLY A 198 -14.49 5.05 -22.95
CA GLY A 198 -15.72 5.85 -22.87
C GLY A 198 -15.88 6.70 -21.60
N ALA A 199 -14.90 6.67 -20.68
CA ALA A 199 -14.91 7.45 -19.45
C ALA A 199 -13.83 8.56 -19.50
N PRO A 200 -14.09 9.75 -18.92
CA PRO A 200 -13.10 10.82 -18.83
C PRO A 200 -11.95 10.42 -17.91
N VAL A 201 -10.73 10.79 -18.29
CA VAL A 201 -9.51 10.61 -17.51
C VAL A 201 -9.15 11.95 -16.87
N ILE A 202 -8.86 11.93 -15.57
CA ILE A 202 -8.43 13.13 -14.86
C ILE A 202 -7.01 13.48 -15.31
N TRP A 203 -6.84 14.72 -15.74
CA TRP A 203 -5.57 15.28 -16.17
C TRP A 203 -5.56 16.78 -15.94
N ARG A 204 -4.37 17.37 -15.84
CA ARG A 204 -4.22 18.82 -15.62
C ARG A 204 -2.94 19.36 -16.22
N ASP A 205 -2.96 20.64 -16.53
CA ASP A 205 -1.77 21.36 -16.96
C ASP A 205 -0.62 21.21 -15.95
N PHE A 206 0.53 20.83 -16.48
CA PHE A 206 1.76 20.65 -15.77
C PHE A 206 2.64 21.85 -16.08
N VAL A 207 2.56 22.85 -15.20
CA VAL A 207 3.32 24.10 -15.30
C VAL A 207 4.81 23.78 -15.13
N TRP A 208 5.44 23.44 -16.25
CA TRP A 208 6.81 22.94 -16.34
C TRP A 208 7.85 24.06 -16.45
N SER A 209 7.47 25.14 -17.13
CA SER A 209 8.27 26.34 -17.38
C SER A 209 7.37 27.57 -17.34
N GLU A 210 7.97 28.72 -17.03
CA GLU A 210 7.29 30.02 -17.10
C GLU A 210 7.05 30.46 -18.55
N THR A 211 7.92 30.03 -19.48
CA THR A 211 7.77 30.21 -20.93
C THR A 211 7.29 28.90 -21.57
N ARG A 212 6.10 28.92 -22.17
CA ARG A 212 5.49 27.76 -22.85
C ARG A 212 5.95 27.69 -24.30
N ASP A 213 7.24 27.48 -24.47
CA ASP A 213 7.82 27.49 -25.80
C ASP A 213 7.47 26.18 -26.54
N PRO A 214 6.96 26.24 -27.77
CA PRO A 214 6.71 25.05 -28.56
C PRO A 214 8.00 24.22 -28.73
N PRO A 215 7.95 22.89 -28.54
CA PRO A 215 9.16 22.06 -28.50
C PRO A 215 9.83 21.89 -29.87
N THR A 216 9.20 22.33 -30.95
CA THR A 216 9.64 22.11 -32.33
C THR A 216 9.52 23.40 -33.16
N PRO A 217 10.46 23.68 -34.08
CA PRO A 217 10.41 24.87 -34.95
C PRO A 217 9.14 24.97 -35.81
N GLU A 218 8.50 23.84 -36.12
CA GLU A 218 7.23 23.78 -36.86
C GLU A 218 6.09 24.41 -36.05
N LEU A 219 5.93 23.98 -34.79
CA LEU A 219 4.92 24.50 -33.88
C LEU A 219 5.21 25.96 -33.46
N GLU A 220 6.49 26.32 -33.33
CA GLU A 220 6.92 27.69 -33.03
C GLU A 220 6.54 28.65 -34.17
N ARG A 221 6.85 28.30 -35.43
CA ARG A 221 6.45 29.10 -36.60
C ARG A 221 4.94 29.24 -36.76
N ALA A 222 4.18 28.25 -36.29
CA ALA A 222 2.72 28.26 -36.31
C ALA A 222 2.09 29.02 -35.11
N ASN A 223 2.92 29.59 -34.21
CA ASN A 223 2.49 30.24 -32.98
C ASN A 223 1.53 29.36 -32.16
N ALA A 224 1.91 28.08 -31.98
CA ALA A 224 1.07 27.08 -31.34
C ALA A 224 0.93 27.34 -29.83
N ASP A 225 -0.29 27.23 -29.30
CA ASP A 225 -0.50 27.08 -27.87
C ASP A 225 -0.15 25.65 -27.46
N VAL A 226 0.68 25.48 -26.42
CA VAL A 226 1.17 24.18 -25.98
C VAL A 226 0.97 23.94 -24.49
N ALA A 227 0.66 22.71 -24.13
CA ALA A 227 0.61 22.26 -22.75
C ALA A 227 1.05 20.80 -22.59
N ILE A 228 1.71 20.53 -21.47
CA ILE A 228 1.93 19.17 -20.98
C ILE A 228 0.84 18.93 -19.95
N LEU A 229 -0.02 17.94 -20.19
CA LEU A 229 -1.11 17.55 -19.31
C LEU A 229 -0.68 16.32 -18.51
N HIS A 230 -0.43 16.52 -17.22
CA HIS A 230 -0.09 15.45 -16.27
C HIS A 230 -1.33 14.64 -15.91
N ILE A 231 -1.20 13.33 -16.04
CA ILE A 231 -2.17 12.32 -15.62
C ILE A 231 -1.61 11.68 -14.34
N PRO A 232 -2.21 11.97 -13.17
CA PRO A 232 -1.72 11.43 -11.91
C PRO A 232 -1.98 9.91 -11.85
N PRO A 233 -1.16 9.13 -11.14
CA PRO A 233 -1.27 7.67 -11.09
C PRO A 233 -2.65 7.19 -10.58
N GLU A 234 -3.32 7.99 -9.75
CA GLU A 234 -4.65 7.72 -9.22
C GLU A 234 -5.74 7.73 -10.31
N ALA A 235 -5.52 8.43 -11.44
CA ALA A 235 -6.48 8.47 -12.55
C ALA A 235 -6.70 7.11 -13.23
N ALA A 236 -5.87 6.12 -12.89
CA ALA A 236 -5.91 4.75 -13.39
C ALA A 236 -5.94 4.70 -14.92
N TYR A 237 -5.14 5.57 -15.54
CA TYR A 237 -4.94 5.62 -16.99
C TYR A 237 -4.02 4.47 -17.41
N ASP A 238 -4.45 3.69 -18.40
CA ASP A 238 -3.62 2.62 -18.98
C ASP A 238 -2.90 3.13 -20.23
N THR A 239 -1.57 3.23 -20.14
CA THR A 239 -0.74 3.85 -21.18
C THR A 239 -0.73 3.11 -22.52
N ALA A 240 -0.93 1.79 -22.53
CA ALA A 240 -0.96 1.01 -23.77
C ALA A 240 -2.35 0.89 -24.40
N SER A 241 -3.39 1.26 -23.67
CA SER A 241 -4.77 1.15 -24.13
C SER A 241 -5.15 2.32 -25.03
N PRO A 242 -5.98 2.10 -26.06
CA PRO A 242 -6.53 3.19 -26.86
C PRO A 242 -7.23 4.22 -25.99
N SER A 243 -7.01 5.48 -26.30
CA SER A 243 -7.65 6.64 -25.69
C SER A 243 -8.17 7.56 -26.78
N GLU A 244 -9.13 8.40 -26.45
CA GLU A 244 -9.74 9.37 -27.36
C GLU A 244 -9.56 10.77 -26.76
N ILE A 245 -9.09 11.73 -27.55
CA ILE A 245 -9.22 13.16 -27.18
C ILE A 245 -10.53 13.68 -27.71
N SER A 246 -11.23 14.45 -26.89
CA SER A 246 -12.40 15.24 -27.29
C SER A 246 -12.02 16.72 -27.31
N VAL A 247 -12.14 17.34 -28.48
CA VAL A 247 -11.91 18.77 -28.74
C VAL A 247 -13.26 19.45 -28.86
N ARG A 248 -13.56 20.37 -27.93
CA ARG A 248 -14.85 21.08 -27.90
C ARG A 248 -14.76 22.44 -28.56
N VAL A 249 -15.67 22.68 -29.49
CA VAL A 249 -15.89 24.01 -30.11
C VAL A 249 -17.20 24.57 -29.58
N ILE A 250 -17.18 25.83 -29.16
CA ILE A 250 -18.33 26.54 -28.61
C ILE A 250 -18.67 27.74 -29.50
N ARG A 251 -19.96 27.93 -29.79
CA ARG A 251 -20.50 29.14 -30.41
C ARG A 251 -21.57 29.76 -29.52
N GLN A 252 -21.65 31.08 -29.51
CA GLN A 252 -22.58 31.82 -28.64
C GLN A 252 -23.56 32.63 -29.47
N LYS A 253 -24.84 32.68 -29.06
CA LYS A 253 -25.88 33.51 -29.69
C LYS A 253 -26.65 34.32 -28.66
N GLY A 254 -26.73 35.63 -28.85
CA GLY A 254 -27.47 36.56 -27.98
C GLY A 254 -26.57 37.59 -27.28
N LEU A 255 -27.15 38.75 -26.93
CA LEU A 255 -26.41 39.90 -26.39
C LEU A 255 -26.49 40.02 -24.86
N VAL A 256 -27.65 39.73 -24.26
CA VAL A 256 -27.90 39.93 -22.82
C VAL A 256 -27.75 38.63 -22.02
N TYR A 257 -28.07 37.49 -22.64
CA TYR A 257 -27.87 36.13 -22.11
C TYR A 257 -27.50 35.22 -23.26
N PRO A 258 -26.20 35.08 -23.60
CA PRO A 258 -25.78 34.26 -24.71
C PRO A 258 -26.10 32.79 -24.44
N GLU A 259 -26.79 32.15 -25.37
CA GLU A 259 -26.94 30.70 -25.40
C GLU A 259 -25.71 30.09 -26.06
N ASN A 260 -25.15 29.07 -25.43
CA ASN A 260 -23.97 28.36 -25.92
C ASN A 260 -24.38 27.10 -26.68
N PHE A 261 -23.75 26.89 -27.82
CA PHE A 261 -23.89 25.71 -28.64
C PHE A 261 -22.53 25.02 -28.70
N THR A 262 -22.49 23.72 -28.42
CA THR A 262 -21.25 22.96 -28.35
C THR A 262 -21.24 21.82 -29.36
N VAL A 263 -20.07 21.59 -29.95
CA VAL A 263 -19.80 20.40 -30.77
C VAL A 263 -18.43 19.83 -30.40
N ASP A 264 -18.37 18.51 -30.25
CA ASP A 264 -17.16 17.78 -29.88
C ASP A 264 -16.60 17.03 -31.10
N PHE A 265 -15.31 17.23 -31.37
CA PHE A 265 -14.54 16.51 -32.37
C PHE A 265 -13.61 15.54 -31.66
N LYS A 266 -13.62 14.27 -32.11
CA LYS A 266 -12.90 13.19 -31.45
C LYS A 266 -11.68 12.78 -32.25
N LEU A 267 -10.58 12.50 -31.54
CA LEU A 267 -9.34 11.99 -32.10
C LEU A 267 -8.93 10.71 -31.36
N ASP A 268 -8.98 9.57 -32.04
CA ASP A 268 -8.47 8.31 -31.51
C ASP A 268 -6.95 8.32 -31.45
N TYR A 269 -6.41 7.94 -30.31
CA TYR A 269 -4.98 7.86 -30.02
C TYR A 269 -4.62 6.49 -29.45
N SER A 270 -3.71 5.79 -30.14
CA SER A 270 -3.18 4.50 -29.72
C SER A 270 -1.75 4.37 -30.18
N LEU A 271 -0.87 3.84 -29.32
CA LEU A 271 0.52 3.60 -29.63
C LEU A 271 0.79 2.11 -29.91
N PRO A 272 1.84 1.79 -30.68
CA PRO A 272 2.26 0.41 -30.89
C PRO A 272 2.59 -0.33 -29.58
N LYS A 273 2.14 -1.59 -29.49
CA LYS A 273 2.23 -2.39 -28.25
C LYS A 273 3.67 -2.72 -27.83
N ASP A 274 4.61 -2.70 -28.77
CA ASP A 274 6.04 -2.94 -28.55
C ASP A 274 6.72 -1.83 -27.73
N LEU A 275 6.10 -0.64 -27.64
CA LEU A 275 6.56 0.43 -26.75
C LEU A 275 6.24 0.16 -25.28
N PHE A 276 5.50 -0.90 -24.98
CA PHE A 276 5.03 -1.21 -23.64
C PHE A 276 5.43 -2.62 -23.18
N GLU A 277 5.55 -2.76 -21.87
CA GLU A 277 5.63 -4.03 -21.15
C GLU A 277 4.27 -4.26 -20.49
N VAL A 278 3.54 -5.24 -21.02
CA VAL A 278 2.30 -5.72 -20.40
C VAL A 278 2.69 -6.86 -19.44
N PRO A 279 2.32 -6.77 -18.14
CA PRO A 279 2.52 -7.89 -17.23
C PRO A 279 1.85 -9.16 -17.76
N PRO A 280 2.48 -10.35 -17.64
CA PRO A 280 1.91 -11.59 -18.16
C PRO A 280 0.52 -11.88 -17.57
N GLU A 281 -0.36 -12.52 -18.36
CA GLU A 281 -1.69 -12.93 -17.92
C GLU A 281 -1.58 -13.86 -16.71
N ASP A 282 -1.94 -13.36 -15.53
CA ASP A 282 -2.09 -14.21 -14.36
C ASP A 282 -3.49 -14.84 -14.38
N ASN A 283 -3.56 -16.17 -14.30
CA ASN A 283 -4.75 -17.00 -14.37
C ASN A 283 -5.61 -16.86 -13.09
N GLY A 284 -6.11 -15.65 -12.86
CA GLY A 284 -7.25 -15.34 -11.99
C GLY A 284 -6.95 -15.00 -10.52
N LEU A 285 -5.71 -15.10 -10.03
CA LEU A 285 -5.49 -14.93 -8.57
C LEU A 285 -4.28 -14.09 -8.15
N GLY A 286 -3.33 -13.74 -9.02
CA GLY A 286 -2.20 -12.87 -8.61
C GLY A 286 -1.22 -13.51 -7.62
N LEU A 287 -1.51 -14.72 -7.13
CA LEU A 287 -0.79 -15.37 -6.03
C LEU A 287 0.65 -15.68 -6.42
N ALA A 288 0.91 -16.14 -7.64
CA ALA A 288 2.27 -16.44 -8.08
C ALA A 288 3.16 -15.18 -8.04
N SER A 289 2.62 -14.03 -8.42
CA SER A 289 3.34 -12.75 -8.39
C SER A 289 3.68 -12.28 -6.96
N ILE A 290 2.78 -12.52 -6.00
CA ILE A 290 2.98 -12.18 -4.59
C ILE A 290 4.07 -13.07 -3.97
N TRP A 291 4.02 -14.37 -4.26
CA TRP A 291 4.98 -15.32 -3.73
C TRP A 291 6.37 -15.15 -4.34
N THR A 292 6.46 -14.82 -5.63
CA THR A 292 7.74 -14.52 -6.31
C THR A 292 8.34 -13.21 -5.83
N SER A 293 7.54 -12.15 -5.67
CA SER A 293 8.03 -10.85 -5.15
C SER A 293 8.52 -10.94 -3.71
N ARG A 294 7.89 -11.77 -2.86
CA ARG A 294 8.30 -12.00 -1.46
C ARG A 294 9.25 -13.20 -1.30
N SER A 295 9.80 -13.74 -2.38
CA SER A 295 10.65 -14.95 -2.35
C SER A 295 11.90 -14.80 -1.47
N ARG A 296 12.51 -13.62 -1.44
CA ARG A 296 13.65 -13.32 -0.56
C ARG A 296 13.28 -13.41 0.92
N ASP A 297 12.15 -12.83 1.30
CA ASP A 297 11.66 -12.86 2.69
C ASP A 297 11.34 -14.30 3.11
N ILE A 298 10.66 -15.03 2.24
CA ILE A 298 10.30 -16.44 2.44
C ILE A 298 11.56 -17.30 2.64
N SER A 299 12.58 -17.12 1.79
CA SER A 299 13.81 -17.93 1.86
C SER A 299 14.57 -17.70 3.17
N ILE A 300 14.71 -16.44 3.60
CA ILE A 300 15.35 -16.09 4.87
C ILE A 300 14.53 -16.65 6.05
N LEU A 301 13.21 -16.45 6.02
CA LEU A 301 12.30 -16.95 7.05
C LEU A 301 12.40 -18.47 7.19
N CYS A 302 12.32 -19.23 6.09
CA CYS A 302 12.45 -20.68 6.09
C CYS A 302 13.81 -21.12 6.66
N GLY A 303 14.90 -20.45 6.32
CA GLY A 303 16.23 -20.71 6.89
C GLY A 303 16.27 -20.50 8.41
N VAL A 304 15.70 -19.40 8.90
CA VAL A 304 15.65 -19.06 10.33
C VAL A 304 14.78 -20.05 11.11
N LEU A 305 13.63 -20.44 10.56
CA LEU A 305 12.75 -21.45 11.15
C LEU A 305 13.43 -22.83 11.19
N ALA A 306 14.21 -23.19 10.16
CA ALA A 306 15.01 -24.40 10.17
C ALA A 306 16.10 -24.37 11.26
N VAL A 307 16.81 -23.24 11.40
CA VAL A 307 17.78 -23.05 12.50
C VAL A 307 17.10 -23.21 13.86
N LEU A 308 15.92 -22.63 14.07
CA LEU A 308 15.16 -22.78 15.30
C LEU A 308 14.75 -24.24 15.55
N ALA A 309 14.22 -24.94 14.54
CA ALA A 309 13.86 -26.34 14.65
C ALA A 309 15.06 -27.24 15.03
N VAL A 310 16.22 -26.98 14.42
CA VAL A 310 17.47 -27.69 14.76
C VAL A 310 17.92 -27.34 16.19
N ALA A 311 17.85 -26.06 16.58
CA ALA A 311 18.23 -25.62 17.92
C ALA A 311 17.34 -26.25 19.01
N LEU A 312 16.03 -26.33 18.79
CA LEU A 312 15.07 -26.93 19.74
C LEU A 312 15.14 -28.45 19.77
N SER A 313 15.36 -29.12 18.63
CA SER A 313 15.57 -30.57 18.59
C SER A 313 16.89 -30.99 19.24
N ARG A 314 17.95 -30.18 19.11
CA ARG A 314 19.28 -30.40 19.72
C ARG A 314 19.51 -29.58 21.00
N GLN A 315 18.45 -29.34 21.76
CA GLN A 315 18.50 -28.52 22.97
C GLN A 315 19.61 -28.90 23.96
N LYS A 316 19.88 -30.20 24.18
CA LYS A 316 20.92 -30.66 25.13
C LYS A 316 22.31 -30.10 24.76
N SER A 317 22.61 -30.01 23.46
CA SER A 317 23.88 -29.45 22.99
C SER A 317 23.92 -27.93 23.15
N LEU A 318 22.80 -27.24 22.94
CA LEU A 318 22.72 -25.78 23.07
C LEU A 318 22.87 -25.33 24.52
N VAL A 319 22.31 -26.14 25.43
CA VAL A 319 22.14 -25.84 26.84
C VAL A 319 23.40 -26.14 27.68
N HIS A 320 24.34 -26.93 27.17
CA HIS A 320 25.59 -27.29 27.85
C HIS A 320 26.43 -26.09 28.29
N SER A 321 26.42 -25.00 27.53
CA SER A 321 27.10 -23.76 27.89
C SER A 321 26.08 -22.64 28.14
N PRO A 322 25.93 -22.14 29.39
CA PRO A 322 24.98 -21.08 29.70
C PRO A 322 25.29 -19.77 28.95
N ARG A 323 26.56 -19.50 28.63
CA ARG A 323 26.94 -18.35 27.79
C ARG A 323 26.44 -18.53 26.35
N ARG A 324 26.64 -19.71 25.75
CA ARG A 324 26.16 -20.00 24.38
C ARG A 324 24.64 -19.92 24.29
N LEU A 325 23.91 -20.46 25.26
CA LEU A 325 22.46 -20.35 25.31
C LEU A 325 22.00 -18.89 25.39
N LYS A 326 22.59 -18.09 26.29
CA LYS A 326 22.23 -16.67 26.44
C LYS A 326 22.49 -15.88 25.15
N THR A 327 23.70 -16.01 24.57
CA THR A 327 24.05 -15.30 23.34
C THR A 327 23.18 -15.74 22.17
N PHE A 328 22.97 -17.04 21.98
CA PHE A 328 22.11 -17.56 20.91
C PHE A 328 20.66 -17.06 21.05
N ARG A 329 20.09 -17.16 22.25
CA ARG A 329 18.72 -16.70 22.53
C ARG A 329 18.57 -15.21 22.24
N LEU A 330 19.44 -14.37 22.77
CA LEU A 330 19.37 -12.92 22.55
C LEU A 330 19.58 -12.55 21.08
N ALA A 331 20.54 -13.18 20.39
CA ALA A 331 20.76 -12.94 18.96
C ALA A 331 19.53 -13.36 18.13
N PHE A 332 18.93 -14.50 18.44
CA PHE A 332 17.75 -15.00 17.74
C PHE A 332 16.51 -14.11 17.98
N LEU A 333 16.29 -13.67 19.22
CA LEU A 333 15.19 -12.74 19.55
C LEU A 333 15.39 -11.37 18.89
N ALA A 334 16.63 -10.86 18.84
CA ALA A 334 16.94 -9.62 18.13
C ALA A 334 16.65 -9.76 16.63
N PHE A 335 17.09 -10.87 16.03
CA PHE A 335 16.81 -11.17 14.63
C PHE A 335 15.30 -11.23 14.36
N ASN A 336 14.52 -11.94 15.18
CA ASN A 336 13.07 -12.03 14.96
C ASN A 336 12.35 -10.69 15.17
N LEU A 337 12.78 -9.91 16.15
CA LEU A 337 12.23 -8.58 16.37
C LEU A 337 12.42 -7.68 15.13
N ILE A 338 13.61 -7.69 14.53
CA ILE A 338 13.93 -6.86 13.37
C ILE A 338 13.34 -7.45 12.08
N PHE A 339 13.64 -8.71 11.79
CA PHE A 339 13.28 -9.34 10.54
C PHE A 339 11.80 -9.71 10.47
N ILE A 340 11.32 -10.60 11.35
CA ILE A 340 9.90 -11.02 11.36
C ILE A 340 9.01 -9.83 11.71
N GLY A 341 9.42 -9.02 12.68
CA GLY A 341 8.65 -7.86 13.16
C GLY A 341 8.63 -6.68 12.20
N TRP A 342 9.80 -6.18 11.78
CA TRP A 342 9.94 -4.89 11.08
C TRP A 342 10.06 -5.01 9.56
N ILE A 343 10.79 -6.02 9.07
CA ILE A 343 11.09 -6.18 7.63
C ILE A 343 9.99 -7.00 6.95
N ALA A 344 9.80 -8.24 7.37
CA ALA A 344 8.84 -9.17 6.78
C ALA A 344 7.40 -8.90 7.21
N GLN A 345 7.20 -8.17 8.32
CA GLN A 345 5.89 -7.83 8.92
C GLN A 345 5.00 -9.07 9.13
N ALA A 346 5.61 -10.22 9.45
CA ALA A 346 4.92 -11.50 9.60
C ALA A 346 4.25 -11.62 10.97
N GLN A 347 3.25 -10.76 11.21
CA GLN A 347 2.54 -10.65 12.48
C GLN A 347 1.20 -11.39 12.41
N MET A 348 1.03 -12.40 13.25
CA MET A 348 -0.27 -13.02 13.46
C MET A 348 -1.16 -12.07 14.28
N SER A 349 -1.93 -11.25 13.59
CA SER A 349 -2.83 -10.25 14.18
C SER A 349 -4.21 -10.82 14.47
N ILE A 350 -5.04 -10.02 15.17
CA ILE A 350 -6.45 -10.35 15.41
C ILE A 350 -7.23 -10.50 14.09
N VAL A 351 -6.86 -9.74 13.06
CA VAL A 351 -7.50 -9.78 11.74
C VAL A 351 -7.31 -11.15 11.09
N TRP A 352 -6.10 -11.70 11.20
CA TRP A 352 -5.79 -13.03 10.67
C TRP A 352 -6.63 -14.13 11.37
N LEU A 353 -6.79 -14.04 12.69
CA LEU A 353 -7.62 -14.96 13.47
C LEU A 353 -9.11 -14.84 13.13
N VAL A 354 -9.62 -13.61 12.99
CA VAL A 354 -11.02 -13.36 12.61
C VAL A 354 -11.28 -13.87 11.19
N GLY A 355 -10.36 -13.64 10.26
CA GLY A 355 -10.43 -14.19 8.90
C GLY A 355 -10.49 -15.72 8.91
N LEU A 356 -9.65 -16.36 9.72
CA LEU A 356 -9.63 -17.83 9.84
C LEU A 356 -10.95 -18.35 10.43
N ALA A 357 -11.47 -17.70 11.48
CA ALA A 357 -12.73 -18.07 12.09
C ALA A 357 -13.92 -17.91 11.13
N LYS A 358 -13.95 -16.85 10.33
CA LYS A 358 -14.96 -16.63 9.28
C LYS A 358 -14.89 -17.71 8.19
N ALA A 359 -13.69 -18.03 7.71
CA ALA A 359 -13.50 -19.08 6.71
C ALA A 359 -13.95 -20.46 7.22
N ILE A 360 -13.69 -20.81 8.48
CA ILE A 360 -14.17 -22.06 9.09
C ILE A 360 -15.69 -22.09 9.21
N LYS A 361 -16.33 -20.94 9.44
CA LYS A 361 -17.80 -20.81 9.48
C LYS A 361 -18.48 -20.78 8.11
N GLY A 362 -17.71 -20.85 7.02
CA GLY A 362 -18.21 -20.77 5.64
C GLY A 362 -18.47 -19.34 5.14
N GLU A 363 -18.14 -18.31 5.92
CA GLU A 363 -18.27 -16.89 5.56
C GLU A 363 -17.02 -16.40 4.80
N GLY A 364 -16.68 -17.05 3.69
CA GLY A 364 -15.52 -16.75 2.85
C GLY A 364 -14.62 -17.96 2.58
N GLY A 365 -13.52 -17.75 1.85
CA GLY A 365 -12.54 -18.78 1.52
C GLY A 365 -11.22 -18.63 2.28
N PHE A 366 -10.46 -19.72 2.42
CA PHE A 366 -9.09 -19.70 2.99
C PHE A 366 -8.07 -18.95 2.13
N GLN A 367 -8.48 -18.43 0.98
CA GLN A 367 -7.63 -17.68 0.06
C GLN A 367 -6.97 -16.46 0.71
N PHE A 368 -7.63 -15.80 1.68
CA PHE A 368 -7.07 -14.65 2.39
C PHE A 368 -5.70 -14.96 3.05
N LEU A 369 -5.47 -16.23 3.44
CA LEU A 369 -4.23 -16.69 4.07
C LEU A 369 -3.03 -16.65 3.10
N LEU A 370 -3.26 -16.82 1.80
CA LEU A 370 -2.21 -16.93 0.80
C LEU A 370 -1.68 -15.56 0.33
N TRP A 371 -2.37 -14.47 0.69
CA TRP A 371 -1.95 -13.09 0.34
C TRP A 371 -0.79 -12.58 1.20
N ASP A 372 -0.55 -13.20 2.36
CA ASP A 372 0.59 -12.91 3.24
C ASP A 372 1.41 -14.18 3.51
N PRO A 373 2.28 -14.58 2.56
CA PRO A 373 3.04 -15.82 2.64
C PRO A 373 3.93 -15.92 3.89
N PRO A 374 4.67 -14.87 4.30
CA PRO A 374 5.47 -14.91 5.54
C PRO A 374 4.64 -15.22 6.78
N THR A 375 3.49 -14.57 6.97
CA THR A 375 2.61 -14.85 8.13
C THR A 375 2.05 -16.26 8.07
N LEU A 376 1.66 -16.75 6.89
CA LEU A 376 1.20 -18.13 6.71
C LEU A 376 2.27 -19.15 7.12
N ILE A 377 3.52 -18.96 6.70
CA ILE A 377 4.65 -19.84 7.05
C ILE A 377 4.90 -19.84 8.56
N VAL A 378 4.94 -18.65 9.19
CA VAL A 378 5.08 -18.54 10.65
C VAL A 378 3.92 -19.22 11.37
N ALA A 379 2.69 -19.08 10.89
CA ALA A 379 1.51 -19.72 11.46
C ALA A 379 1.59 -21.25 11.38
N ILE A 380 1.94 -21.81 10.22
CA ILE A 380 2.11 -23.25 10.01
C ILE A 380 3.20 -23.79 10.95
N PHE A 381 4.36 -23.13 11.01
CA PHE A 381 5.44 -23.54 11.89
C PHE A 381 5.06 -23.40 13.37
N GLY A 382 4.39 -22.31 13.76
CA GLY A 382 3.92 -22.07 15.12
C GLY A 382 2.92 -23.13 15.59
N LEU A 383 1.96 -23.49 14.73
CA LEU A 383 1.02 -24.58 14.97
C LEU A 383 1.74 -25.91 15.08
N GLY A 384 2.64 -26.26 14.14
CA GLY A 384 3.44 -27.49 14.22
C GLY A 384 4.30 -27.56 15.49
N GLY A 385 4.89 -26.43 15.88
CA GLY A 385 5.67 -26.30 17.11
C GLY A 385 4.84 -26.51 18.37
N LEU A 386 3.57 -26.06 18.38
CA LEU A 386 2.63 -26.30 19.47
C LEU A 386 2.38 -27.79 19.70
N PHE A 387 2.28 -28.61 18.64
CA PHE A 387 2.10 -30.06 18.77
C PHE A 387 3.34 -30.77 19.34
N ILE A 388 4.53 -30.34 18.92
CA ILE A 388 5.80 -31.03 19.24
C ILE A 388 6.41 -30.53 20.56
N TRP A 389 6.62 -29.22 20.70
CA TRP A 389 7.31 -28.59 21.84
C TRP A 389 6.37 -27.79 22.76
N GLY A 390 5.16 -27.48 22.31
CA GLY A 390 4.19 -26.67 23.06
C GLY A 390 4.22 -25.18 22.67
N ARG A 391 3.32 -24.41 23.26
CA ARG A 391 3.11 -22.99 22.90
C ARG A 391 4.34 -22.08 23.08
N GLY A 392 5.28 -22.48 23.94
CA GLY A 392 6.47 -21.71 24.26
C GLY A 392 7.39 -21.48 23.05
N THR A 393 7.28 -22.31 22.01
CA THR A 393 8.02 -22.13 20.74
C THR A 393 7.55 -20.87 20.01
N PHE A 394 6.24 -20.59 20.01
CA PHE A 394 5.73 -19.38 19.38
C PHE A 394 6.00 -18.13 20.23
N CYS A 395 5.44 -18.09 21.45
CA CYS A 395 5.52 -16.88 22.27
C CYS A 395 6.94 -16.54 22.69
N GLY A 396 7.78 -17.56 22.92
CA GLY A 396 9.13 -17.40 23.48
C GLY A 396 10.28 -17.34 22.48
N TRP A 397 10.04 -17.66 21.21
CA TRP A 397 11.07 -17.61 20.17
C TRP A 397 10.62 -16.85 18.93
N LEU A 398 9.40 -17.08 18.41
CA LEU A 398 8.96 -16.52 17.12
C LEU A 398 8.29 -15.15 17.23
N CYS A 399 7.53 -14.91 18.30
CA CYS A 399 6.71 -13.71 18.44
C CYS A 399 7.61 -12.45 18.57
N PRO A 400 7.52 -11.47 17.64
CA PRO A 400 8.30 -10.24 17.73
C PRO A 400 7.97 -9.44 18.99
N PHE A 401 6.69 -9.41 19.38
CA PHE A 401 6.27 -8.75 20.61
C PHE A 401 6.82 -9.46 21.86
N GLY A 402 6.84 -10.80 21.90
CA GLY A 402 7.48 -11.56 22.97
C GLY A 402 8.99 -11.29 23.05
N SER A 403 9.65 -11.16 21.90
CA SER A 403 11.07 -10.79 21.81
C SER A 403 11.34 -9.40 22.39
N LEU A 404 10.51 -8.41 22.04
CA LEU A 404 10.57 -7.07 22.59
C LEU A 404 10.42 -7.06 24.12
N GLN A 405 9.48 -7.87 24.65
CA GLN A 405 9.27 -7.98 26.10
C GLN A 405 10.49 -8.54 26.84
N GLU A 406 11.21 -9.52 26.26
CA GLU A 406 12.41 -10.07 26.87
C GLU A 406 13.50 -8.99 27.00
N PHE A 407 13.70 -8.16 25.97
CA PHE A 407 14.66 -7.06 26.02
C PHE A 407 14.25 -5.96 27.02
N VAL A 408 12.96 -5.63 27.09
CA VAL A 408 12.44 -4.65 28.06
C VAL A 408 12.50 -5.19 29.49
N GLY A 409 12.29 -6.49 29.68
CA GLY A 409 12.34 -7.17 30.97
C GLY A 409 13.76 -7.32 31.53
N GLU A 410 14.76 -7.59 30.69
CA GLU A 410 16.17 -7.71 31.11
C GLU A 410 16.71 -6.38 31.69
N ASN A 411 16.24 -5.22 31.21
CA ASN A 411 16.61 -3.90 31.73
C ASN A 411 15.93 -3.50 33.05
N ARG A 412 14.90 -4.24 33.49
CA ARG A 412 14.30 -4.06 34.82
C ARG A 412 14.88 -5.10 35.77
N GLY A 413 16.05 -4.80 36.34
CA GLY A 413 16.71 -5.66 37.31
C GLY A 413 15.77 -6.16 38.40
N ASN A 414 15.59 -7.48 38.45
CA ASN A 414 15.27 -8.38 39.58
C ASN A 414 14.52 -7.90 40.86
N ARG A 415 13.78 -6.79 40.86
CA ARG A 415 13.17 -6.22 42.09
C ARG A 415 11.65 -6.30 42.18
N ALA A 416 10.93 -6.82 41.18
CA ALA A 416 9.47 -6.66 41.13
C ALA A 416 8.62 -7.91 41.44
N VAL A 417 9.18 -9.02 41.94
CA VAL A 417 8.40 -10.26 42.15
C VAL A 417 8.41 -10.77 43.60
N GLN A 418 9.14 -10.12 44.52
CA GLN A 418 9.26 -10.61 45.89
C GLN A 418 8.52 -9.78 46.95
N ASP A 419 7.93 -8.66 46.57
CA ASP A 419 7.15 -7.81 47.50
C ASP A 419 5.66 -8.07 47.28
N ARG A 420 5.15 -9.11 47.93
CA ARG A 420 3.74 -9.51 47.86
C ARG A 420 2.96 -9.28 49.15
N ASP A 421 3.59 -8.74 50.19
CA ASP A 421 2.96 -8.62 51.50
C ASP A 421 3.09 -7.18 52.04
N HIS A 422 1.95 -6.64 52.48
CA HIS A 422 1.72 -5.34 53.14
C HIS A 422 1.60 -4.09 52.27
N LEU A 423 0.35 -3.70 52.01
CA LEU A 423 0.00 -2.27 51.91
C LEU A 423 -1.31 -2.01 52.66
N ASP A 424 -1.19 -1.54 53.89
CA ASP A 424 -2.30 -1.07 54.72
C ASP A 424 -2.88 0.25 54.16
N LEU A 425 -4.20 0.32 54.12
CA LEU A 425 -4.95 1.18 53.20
C LEU A 425 -5.89 2.14 53.97
N HIS A 426 -5.44 3.37 54.24
CA HIS A 426 -6.26 4.49 54.78
C HIS A 426 -7.24 5.09 53.73
N PRO A 427 -8.38 5.70 54.13
CA PRO A 427 -9.56 5.84 53.29
C PRO A 427 -9.66 7.21 52.60
N LEU A 428 -9.67 7.26 51.26
CA LEU A 428 -10.27 8.31 50.41
C LEU A 428 -10.49 7.72 48.99
N GLY A 429 -11.76 7.54 48.60
CA GLY A 429 -12.18 6.54 47.59
C GLY A 429 -12.03 6.90 46.09
N ALA A 430 -11.97 8.18 45.71
CA ALA A 430 -11.97 8.56 44.29
C ALA A 430 -10.58 8.54 43.64
N LEU A 431 -9.53 8.94 44.40
CA LEU A 431 -8.14 8.88 43.93
C LEU A 431 -7.64 7.43 43.83
N ARG A 432 -8.20 6.50 44.62
CA ARG A 432 -7.90 5.06 44.61
C ARG A 432 -8.27 4.35 43.32
N ALA A 433 -9.37 4.73 42.66
CA ALA A 433 -9.74 4.09 41.41
C ALA A 433 -8.77 4.49 40.30
N LEU A 434 -8.37 5.76 40.25
CA LEU A 434 -7.45 6.28 39.23
C LEU A 434 -6.01 5.81 39.48
N TYR A 435 -5.49 5.96 40.72
CA TYR A 435 -4.16 5.45 41.07
C TYR A 435 -4.12 3.92 41.12
N GLY A 436 -5.22 3.26 41.49
CA GLY A 436 -5.35 1.80 41.44
C GLY A 436 -5.39 1.28 40.00
N CYS A 437 -6.05 1.96 39.06
CA CYS A 437 -6.01 1.61 37.65
C CYS A 437 -4.64 1.89 37.02
N VAL A 438 -4.02 3.03 37.35
CA VAL A 438 -2.67 3.37 36.85
C VAL A 438 -1.60 2.44 37.45
N ALA A 439 -1.69 2.10 38.74
CA ALA A 439 -0.83 1.13 39.39
C ALA A 439 -1.09 -0.29 38.88
N ALA A 440 -2.34 -0.68 38.64
CA ALA A 440 -2.70 -1.98 38.05
C ALA A 440 -2.12 -2.11 36.64
N VAL A 441 -2.23 -1.07 35.80
CA VAL A 441 -1.62 -1.03 34.45
C VAL A 441 -0.09 -1.09 34.53
N ARG A 442 0.52 -0.44 35.55
CA ARG A 442 1.97 -0.46 35.79
C ARG A 442 2.45 -1.77 36.44
N ALA A 443 1.54 -2.52 37.06
CA ALA A 443 1.77 -3.79 37.75
C ALA A 443 1.22 -5.00 37.00
N VAL A 444 0.74 -4.87 35.75
CA VAL A 444 0.56 -6.02 34.87
C VAL A 444 1.97 -6.45 34.46
N PRO A 445 2.57 -7.51 35.03
CA PRO A 445 3.80 -8.04 34.46
C PRO A 445 3.53 -8.29 32.99
N LEU A 446 4.38 -7.75 32.11
CA LEU A 446 4.27 -7.85 30.64
C LEU A 446 4.00 -9.29 30.16
N GLN A 447 4.37 -10.27 30.99
CA GLN A 447 4.11 -11.70 30.90
C GLN A 447 2.60 -12.09 30.88
N ILE A 448 1.71 -11.36 31.58
CA ILE A 448 0.25 -11.57 31.60
C ILE A 448 -0.36 -11.19 30.25
N PHE A 449 0.17 -10.15 29.57
CA PHE A 449 -0.36 -9.71 28.29
C PHE A 449 -0.28 -10.81 27.24
N CYS A 450 0.91 -11.38 27.03
CA CYS A 450 1.12 -12.46 26.06
C CYS A 450 0.36 -13.74 26.40
N ARG A 451 -0.01 -13.92 27.68
CA ARG A 451 -0.66 -15.13 28.17
C ARG A 451 -2.19 -15.06 28.11
N TYR A 452 -2.78 -13.90 28.40
CA TYR A 452 -4.22 -13.77 28.62
C TYR A 452 -4.88 -12.66 27.82
N LEU A 453 -4.19 -11.55 27.52
CA LEU A 453 -4.79 -10.43 26.78
C LEU A 453 -4.59 -10.57 25.27
N CYS A 454 -3.46 -11.10 24.82
CA CYS A 454 -3.21 -11.36 23.42
C CYS A 454 -4.15 -12.47 22.94
N PRO A 455 -5.08 -12.22 22.00
CA PRO A 455 -6.05 -13.23 21.54
C PRO A 455 -5.37 -14.49 21.01
N LEU A 456 -4.26 -14.32 20.30
CA LEU A 456 -3.45 -15.41 19.78
C LEU A 456 -2.78 -16.22 20.92
N GLY A 457 -2.21 -15.53 21.90
CA GLY A 457 -1.59 -16.18 23.06
C GLY A 457 -2.60 -16.96 23.90
N ALA A 458 -3.79 -16.42 24.09
CA ALA A 458 -4.91 -17.08 24.76
C ALA A 458 -5.39 -18.31 23.95
N ALA A 459 -5.56 -18.18 22.64
CA ALA A 459 -5.95 -19.29 21.76
C ALA A 459 -4.92 -20.43 21.78
N LEU A 460 -3.62 -20.13 21.66
CA LEU A 460 -2.55 -21.12 21.76
C LEU A 460 -2.47 -21.74 23.16
N SER A 461 -2.79 -20.98 24.22
CA SER A 461 -2.90 -21.50 25.57
C SER A 461 -4.05 -22.51 25.69
N ALA A 462 -5.21 -22.19 25.14
CA ALA A 462 -6.35 -23.08 25.10
C ALA A 462 -6.02 -24.36 24.31
N LEU A 463 -5.29 -24.27 23.20
CA LEU A 463 -4.89 -25.43 22.38
C LEU A 463 -3.73 -26.25 22.96
N SER A 464 -3.15 -25.85 24.09
CA SER A 464 -1.98 -26.53 24.65
C SER A 464 -2.26 -27.96 25.16
N PHE A 465 -3.53 -28.35 25.34
CA PHE A 465 -3.92 -29.73 25.67
C PHE A 465 -3.64 -30.73 24.52
N VAL A 466 -3.53 -30.25 23.28
CA VAL A 466 -3.33 -31.10 22.10
C VAL A 466 -1.88 -31.62 21.99
N ARG A 467 -0.97 -31.06 22.79
CA ARG A 467 0.44 -31.44 22.84
C ARG A 467 0.62 -32.91 23.27
N ARG A 468 1.40 -33.67 22.51
CA ARG A 468 1.61 -35.12 22.75
C ARG A 468 2.91 -35.48 23.48
N SER A 469 3.87 -34.57 23.64
CA SER A 469 5.22 -34.89 24.17
C SER A 469 5.63 -34.05 25.38
N ASN A 470 6.00 -34.71 26.49
CA ASN A 470 6.66 -34.12 27.66
C ASN A 470 8.19 -34.18 27.50
N TRP A 471 8.77 -33.17 26.88
CA TRP A 471 10.20 -33.17 26.51
C TRP A 471 11.14 -32.60 27.59
N ILE A 472 10.63 -31.85 28.57
CA ILE A 472 11.44 -31.32 29.68
C ILE A 472 11.60 -32.42 30.73
N ALA A 473 12.79 -33.02 30.78
CA ALA A 473 13.12 -34.04 31.77
C ALA A 473 13.22 -33.45 33.19
N ARG A 474 12.79 -34.22 34.18
CA ARG A 474 12.89 -33.89 35.60
C ARG A 474 13.32 -35.13 36.38
N HIS A 475 14.15 -34.92 37.40
CA HIS A 475 14.50 -35.96 38.36
C HIS A 475 13.39 -36.10 39.42
N LYS A 476 13.27 -37.27 40.07
CA LYS A 476 12.29 -37.45 41.17
C LYS A 476 12.60 -36.54 42.37
N GLU A 477 13.89 -36.27 42.58
CA GLU A 477 14.43 -35.42 43.64
C GLU A 477 14.12 -33.92 43.41
N CYS A 478 13.58 -33.54 42.24
CA CYS A 478 13.18 -32.18 41.89
C CYS A 478 11.85 -31.72 42.51
N GLU A 479 11.13 -32.62 43.17
CA GLU A 479 9.94 -32.29 43.96
C GLU A 479 10.40 -31.92 45.38
N THR A 480 10.90 -32.88 46.14
CA THR A 480 11.44 -32.63 47.49
C THR A 480 12.77 -33.39 47.62
N PRO A 481 13.89 -32.73 48.03
CA PRO A 481 14.00 -31.36 48.52
C PRO A 481 14.34 -30.28 47.47
N CYS A 482 14.64 -30.62 46.21
CA CYS A 482 15.23 -29.66 45.26
C CYS A 482 14.17 -28.76 44.57
N GLN A 483 13.96 -27.55 45.08
CA GLN A 483 13.05 -26.54 44.51
C GLN A 483 13.73 -25.49 43.60
N LEU A 484 15.01 -25.68 43.25
CA LEU A 484 15.83 -24.67 42.56
C LEU A 484 15.23 -24.17 41.24
N CYS A 485 14.78 -25.09 40.38
CA CYS A 485 14.21 -24.71 39.07
C CYS A 485 12.86 -23.98 39.22
N ARG A 486 12.06 -24.30 40.24
CA ARG A 486 10.80 -23.60 40.53
C ARG A 486 11.09 -22.15 40.87
N VAL A 487 11.99 -21.91 41.82
CA VAL A 487 12.37 -20.56 42.26
C VAL A 487 13.02 -19.76 41.12
N LYS A 488 13.82 -20.41 40.26
CA LYS A 488 14.47 -19.75 39.12
C LYS A 488 13.58 -19.55 37.89
N CYS A 489 12.39 -20.14 37.85
CA CYS A 489 11.50 -19.99 36.70
C CYS A 489 10.84 -18.60 36.72
N ARG A 490 11.35 -17.67 35.89
CA ARG A 490 10.81 -16.29 35.76
C ARG A 490 9.32 -16.22 35.39
N TYR A 491 8.77 -17.30 34.81
CA TYR A 491 7.39 -17.39 34.34
C TYR A 491 6.49 -18.24 35.25
N GLY A 492 7.01 -18.80 36.34
CA GLY A 492 6.21 -19.58 37.30
C GLY A 492 5.66 -20.91 36.78
N ALA A 493 6.18 -21.45 35.67
CA ALA A 493 5.61 -22.62 34.98
C ALA A 493 5.93 -23.99 35.64
N ILE A 494 6.47 -24.02 36.86
CA ILE A 494 6.86 -25.25 37.58
C ILE A 494 6.08 -25.34 38.89
N THR A 495 5.39 -26.45 39.11
CA THR A 495 4.61 -26.69 40.32
C THR A 495 5.49 -27.01 41.54
N GLY A 496 4.87 -27.11 42.72
CA GLY A 496 5.56 -27.55 43.95
C GLY A 496 5.99 -28.99 43.91
N GLY A 497 5.19 -29.85 43.28
CA GLY A 497 5.55 -31.23 42.98
C GLY A 497 6.51 -31.35 41.78
N GLY A 498 7.31 -30.34 41.45
CA GLY A 498 8.37 -30.41 40.45
C GLY A 498 7.95 -30.61 38.98
N SER A 499 6.64 -30.76 38.70
CA SER A 499 6.06 -30.98 37.37
C SER A 499 5.91 -29.67 36.58
N MET A 500 5.98 -29.77 35.25
CA MET A 500 5.94 -28.63 34.34
C MET A 500 4.52 -28.34 33.83
N ILE A 501 4.06 -27.09 33.95
CA ILE A 501 2.83 -26.62 33.33
C ILE A 501 3.16 -26.03 31.95
N TYR A 502 3.07 -26.85 30.90
CA TYR A 502 3.45 -26.45 29.54
C TYR A 502 2.55 -25.36 28.93
N SER A 503 1.30 -25.26 29.39
CA SER A 503 0.40 -24.16 29.05
C SER A 503 0.82 -22.83 29.68
N GLU A 504 1.84 -22.81 30.54
CA GLU A 504 2.41 -21.61 31.14
C GLU A 504 3.84 -21.34 30.66
N CYS A 505 4.56 -22.40 30.28
CA CYS A 505 5.97 -22.35 29.90
C CYS A 505 6.23 -21.47 28.66
N PHE A 506 7.20 -20.56 28.78
CA PHE A 506 7.70 -19.70 27.70
C PHE A 506 8.93 -20.27 26.98
N GLN A 507 9.32 -21.51 27.31
CA GLN A 507 10.45 -22.23 26.68
C GLN A 507 11.76 -21.43 26.66
N CYS A 508 12.12 -20.78 27.77
CA CYS A 508 13.39 -20.06 27.89
C CYS A 508 14.62 -20.97 27.98
N LEU A 509 14.42 -22.26 28.27
CA LEU A 509 15.45 -23.29 28.47
C LEU A 509 16.37 -23.09 29.69
N ASP A 510 16.13 -22.08 30.53
CA ASP A 510 16.94 -21.84 31.74
C ASP A 510 16.90 -23.02 32.73
N CYS A 511 15.72 -23.63 32.93
CA CYS A 511 15.57 -24.79 33.80
C CYS A 511 16.27 -26.04 33.24
N VAL A 512 16.27 -26.22 31.92
CA VAL A 512 17.01 -27.28 31.23
C VAL A 512 18.52 -27.05 31.39
N ALA A 513 18.97 -25.79 31.33
CA ALA A 513 20.36 -25.40 31.56
C ALA A 513 20.87 -25.63 32.97
N ILE A 514 19.98 -25.58 33.95
CA ILE A 514 20.31 -25.94 35.33
C ILE A 514 20.31 -27.46 35.48
N HIS A 515 19.31 -28.14 34.91
CA HIS A 515 19.13 -29.59 35.02
C HIS A 515 20.30 -30.37 34.43
N ASP A 516 20.76 -30.00 33.23
CA ASP A 516 21.81 -30.73 32.50
C ASP A 516 23.25 -30.32 32.92
N ASP A 517 23.40 -29.41 33.88
CA ASP A 517 24.71 -28.98 34.36
C ASP A 517 25.08 -29.65 35.70
N PRO A 518 26.12 -30.50 35.76
CA PRO A 518 26.51 -31.22 36.98
C PRO A 518 27.00 -30.29 38.11
N LYS A 519 27.31 -29.02 37.82
CA LYS A 519 27.72 -28.00 38.81
C LYS A 519 26.57 -27.13 39.31
N ARG A 520 25.41 -27.14 38.64
CA ARG A 520 24.23 -26.32 39.01
C ARG A 520 23.02 -27.16 39.44
N CYS A 521 22.90 -28.41 38.96
CA CYS A 521 21.84 -29.32 39.33
C CYS A 521 22.11 -29.95 40.71
N ALA A 522 21.36 -29.56 41.74
CA ALA A 522 21.55 -30.07 43.10
C ALA A 522 21.50 -31.61 43.20
N PRO A 523 20.58 -32.33 42.53
CA PRO A 523 20.60 -33.80 42.47
C PRO A 523 21.90 -34.39 41.90
N LEU A 524 22.44 -33.82 40.82
CA LEU A 524 23.69 -34.30 40.21
C LEU A 524 24.90 -33.99 41.10
N MET A 525 24.91 -32.82 41.74
CA MET A 525 25.95 -32.44 42.70
C MET A 525 25.98 -33.38 43.91
N LEU A 526 24.81 -33.74 44.45
CA LEU A 526 24.69 -34.70 45.55
C LEU A 526 25.17 -36.09 45.13
N LYS A 527 24.76 -36.60 43.96
CA LYS A 527 25.25 -37.88 43.41
C LYS A 527 26.77 -37.88 43.24
N THR A 528 27.33 -36.81 42.70
CA THR A 528 28.78 -36.65 42.53
C THR A 528 29.50 -36.61 43.88
N LYS A 529 28.98 -35.88 44.87
CA LYS A 529 29.58 -35.79 46.22
C LYS A 529 29.53 -37.13 46.96
N THR A 530 28.43 -37.87 46.86
CA THR A 530 28.29 -39.21 47.45
C THR A 530 29.23 -40.21 46.78
N SER A 531 29.33 -40.21 45.45
CA SER A 531 30.28 -41.08 44.73
C SER A 531 31.73 -40.82 45.12
N ARG A 532 32.15 -39.55 45.22
CA ARG A 532 33.51 -39.18 45.68
C ARG A 532 33.79 -39.62 47.11
N ARG A 533 32.80 -39.55 48.00
CA ARG A 533 32.93 -40.04 49.39
C ARG A 533 33.00 -41.56 49.45
N ALA A 534 32.32 -42.26 48.55
CA ALA A 534 32.34 -43.72 48.46
C ALA A 534 33.64 -44.25 47.83
N SER A 535 34.26 -43.51 46.91
CA SER A 535 35.57 -43.87 46.33
C SER A 535 36.78 -43.46 47.18
N ALA A 536 36.56 -42.65 48.22
CA ALA A 536 37.59 -42.21 49.16
C ALA A 536 37.60 -43.01 50.49
N LYS A 537 36.62 -43.90 50.65
CA LYS A 537 36.64 -45.01 51.60
C LYS A 537 37.09 -46.25 50.86
#